data_AF-G9KU31-F1
#
_entry.id   AF-G9KU31-F1
#
_cell.length_a   1.000
_cell.length_b   1.000
_cell.length_c   1.000
_cell.angle_alpha   90.00
_cell.angle_beta   90.00
_cell.angle_gamma   90.00
#
_symmetry.space_group_name_H-M   'P 1'
#
loop_
_entity.id
_entity.type
_entity.pdbx_description
1 polymer ?
#
loop_
_entity_poly.entity_id
_entity_poly.type
_entity_poly.pdbx_seq_one_letter_code
_entity_poly.pdbx_strand_id
1 'polypeptide(L)'
;SAEPLTALSRWYLYAIHGYFCEVMFTAAWEFVVNFNWKFPGVTSVWALFIYGTSILIVERMYLRLRGRCPLLLRCLIYTLWTYLWEFTTGLILRQFNACPWDYSQFDF
;
A
#
# COMPACT_ATOMS: atom_id res chain seq x y z
N SER A 1 24.02 -18.52 11.46
CA SER A 1 22.68 -17.90 11.53
C SER A 1 22.72 -16.62 10.71
N ALA A 2 21.84 -16.43 9.73
CA ALA A 2 21.75 -15.16 9.03
C ALA A 2 21.21 -14.10 10.00
N GLU A 3 21.87 -12.95 10.10
CA GLU A 3 21.33 -11.84 10.88
C GLU A 3 20.05 -11.30 10.23
N PRO A 4 19.03 -10.94 11.04
CA PRO A 4 17.81 -10.36 10.50
C PRO A 4 18.11 -9.00 9.86
N LEU A 5 17.49 -8.75 8.70
CA LEU A 5 17.60 -7.46 8.01
C LEU A 5 17.22 -6.29 8.94
N THR A 6 17.91 -5.16 8.78
CA THR A 6 17.60 -3.94 9.53
C THR A 6 16.17 -3.45 9.24
N ALA A 7 15.61 -2.63 10.13
CA ALA A 7 14.29 -2.05 9.92
C ALA A 7 14.22 -1.21 8.62
N LEU A 8 15.29 -0.46 8.30
CA LEU A 8 15.36 0.35 7.08
C LEU A 8 15.44 -0.52 5.83
N SER A 9 16.22 -1.59 5.85
CA SER A 9 16.30 -2.52 4.72
C SER A 9 14.95 -3.18 4.44
N ARG A 10 14.23 -3.61 5.48
CA ARG A 10 12.88 -4.17 5.33
C ARG A 10 11.89 -3.13 4.82
N TRP A 11 11.90 -1.93 5.39
CA TRP A 11 11.06 -0.82 4.95
C TRP A 11 11.28 -0.51 3.46
N TYR A 12 12.54 -0.46 3.01
CA TYR A 12 12.88 -0.25 1.60
C TYR A 12 12.32 -1.36 0.70
N LEU A 13 12.48 -2.62 1.09
CA LEU A 13 11.92 -3.76 0.35
C LEU A 13 10.40 -3.68 0.27
N TYR A 14 9.72 -3.34 1.37
CA TYR A 14 8.28 -3.17 1.41
C TYR A 14 7.81 -1.99 0.56
N ALA A 15 8.53 -0.87 0.59
CA ALA A 15 8.23 0.31 -0.22
C ALA A 15 8.30 -0.01 -1.71
N ILE A 16 9.41 -0.61 -2.17
CA ILE A 16 9.60 -0.96 -3.58
C ILE A 16 8.58 -2.01 -4.03
N HIS A 17 8.30 -3.01 -3.19
CA HIS A 17 7.31 -4.04 -3.53
C HIS A 17 5.91 -3.46 -3.66
N GLY A 18 5.47 -2.65 -2.68
CA GLY A 18 4.18 -1.97 -2.74
C GLY A 18 4.07 -1.03 -3.94
N TYR A 19 5.13 -0.26 -4.21
CA TYR A 19 5.19 0.63 -5.38
C TYR A 19 5.10 -0.14 -6.70
N PHE A 20 5.78 -1.29 -6.80
CA PHE A 20 5.66 -2.15 -7.97
C PHE A 20 4.24 -2.69 -8.13
N CYS A 21 3.62 -3.20 -7.06
CA CYS A 21 2.23 -3.66 -7.09
C CYS A 21 1.27 -2.57 -7.56
N GLU A 22 1.49 -1.35 -7.11
CA GLU A 22 0.69 -0.18 -7.47
C GLU A 22 0.80 0.18 -8.95
N VAL A 23 2.03 0.25 -9.49
CA VAL A 23 2.26 0.48 -10.91
C VAL A 23 1.60 -0.62 -11.75
N MET A 24 1.70 -1.88 -11.31
CA MET A 24 1.05 -2.99 -12.00
C MET A 24 -0.48 -2.92 -11.92
N PHE A 25 -1.02 -2.48 -10.78
CA PHE A 25 -2.47 -2.29 -10.60
C PHE A 25 -2.99 -1.21 -11.53
N THR A 26 -2.35 -0.03 -11.59
CA THR A 26 -2.79 1.06 -12.46
C THR A 26 -2.60 0.72 -13.94
N ALA A 27 -1.55 -0.02 -14.29
CA ALA A 27 -1.37 -0.56 -15.65
C ALA A 27 -2.48 -1.54 -16.04
N ALA A 28 -2.88 -2.43 -15.13
CA ALA A 28 -3.96 -3.37 -15.36
C ALA A 28 -5.31 -2.65 -15.49
N TRP A 29 -5.57 -1.66 -14.63
CA TRP A 29 -6.77 -0.83 -14.71
C TRP A 29 -6.86 -0.10 -16.06
N GLU A 30 -5.78 0.51 -16.51
CA GLU A 30 -5.69 1.18 -17.79
C GLU A 30 -5.97 0.22 -18.97
N PHE A 31 -5.46 -1.01 -18.90
CA PHE A 31 -5.79 -2.02 -19.89
C PHE A 31 -7.26 -2.42 -19.87
N VAL A 32 -7.86 -2.59 -18.69
CA VAL A 32 -9.27 -2.96 -18.54
C VAL A 32 -10.21 -1.88 -19.09
N VAL A 33 -9.89 -0.61 -18.84
CA VAL A 33 -10.73 0.53 -19.26
C VAL A 33 -10.51 0.89 -20.73
N ASN A 34 -9.25 0.95 -21.18
CA ASN A 34 -8.89 1.51 -22.49
C ASN A 34 -8.39 0.47 -23.50
N PHE A 35 -8.28 -0.81 -23.14
CA PHE A 35 -7.66 -1.88 -23.95
C PHE A 35 -6.25 -1.51 -24.47
N ASN A 36 -5.53 -0.72 -23.67
CA ASN A 36 -4.22 -0.22 -24.03
C ASN A 36 -3.14 -1.27 -23.76
N TRP A 37 -2.72 -1.97 -24.81
CA TRP A 37 -1.70 -3.02 -24.77
C TRP A 37 -0.29 -2.55 -24.37
N LYS A 38 -0.06 -1.24 -24.23
CA LYS A 38 1.20 -0.71 -23.70
C LYS A 38 1.30 -0.85 -22.17
N PHE A 39 0.18 -1.13 -21.47
CA PHE A 39 0.11 -1.25 -20.02
C PHE A 39 0.82 -0.11 -19.27
N PRO A 40 0.52 1.17 -19.54
CA PRO A 40 1.19 2.25 -18.83
C PRO A 40 0.67 2.28 -17.38
N GLY A 41 1.55 1.94 -16.45
CA GLY A 41 1.32 2.06 -15.01
C GLY A 41 1.85 3.39 -14.49
N VAL A 42 1.00 4.14 -13.80
CA VAL A 42 1.34 5.43 -13.19
C VAL A 42 1.05 5.39 -11.71
N THR A 43 1.92 6.01 -10.92
CA THR A 43 1.66 6.19 -9.49
C THR A 43 2.48 7.36 -8.95
N SER A 44 2.12 7.83 -7.75
CA SER A 44 2.81 8.89 -7.04
C SER A 44 4.01 8.36 -6.26
N VAL A 45 5.09 9.13 -6.18
CA VAL A 45 6.25 8.81 -5.33
C VAL A 45 5.85 8.65 -3.86
N TRP A 46 4.77 9.31 -3.43
CA TRP A 46 4.22 9.15 -2.08
C TRP A 46 3.82 7.69 -1.76
N ALA A 47 3.49 6.88 -2.76
CA ALA A 47 3.16 5.46 -2.59
C ALA A 47 4.30 4.66 -1.94
N LEU A 48 5.57 5.00 -2.22
CA LEU A 48 6.72 4.36 -1.56
C LEU A 48 6.64 4.50 -0.05
N PHE A 49 6.36 5.71 0.42
CA PHE A 49 6.31 6.02 1.85
C PHE A 49 5.07 5.43 2.51
N ILE A 50 3.93 5.49 1.84
CA ILE A 50 2.66 4.95 2.32
C ILE A 50 2.78 3.42 2.50
N TYR A 51 3.20 2.70 1.46
CA TYR A 51 3.27 1.24 1.50
C TYR A 51 4.40 0.73 2.39
N GLY A 52 5.61 1.29 2.28
CA GLY A 52 6.74 0.88 3.11
C GLY A 52 6.43 1.00 4.60
N THR A 53 5.81 2.11 5.01
CA THR A 53 5.48 2.36 6.41
C THR A 53 4.31 1.49 6.89
N SER A 54 3.25 1.36 6.08
CA SER A 54 2.10 0.53 6.44
C SER A 54 2.50 -0.93 6.64
N ILE A 55 3.25 -1.50 5.70
CA ILE A 55 3.65 -2.91 5.74
C ILE A 55 4.63 -3.16 6.90
N LEU A 56 5.50 -2.21 7.22
CA LEU A 56 6.38 -2.33 8.40
C LEU A 56 5.57 -2.37 9.70
N ILE A 57 4.47 -1.61 9.80
CA ILE A 57 3.56 -1.66 10.95
C ILE A 57 2.81 -3.00 10.98
N VAL A 58 2.32 -3.48 9.83
CA VAL A 58 1.69 -4.80 9.69
C VAL A 58 2.65 -5.92 10.11
N GLU A 59 3.94 -5.83 9.78
CA GLU A 59 4.97 -6.77 10.24
C GLU A 59 5.02 -6.83 11.78
N ARG A 60 5.00 -5.67 12.46
CA ARG A 60 4.98 -5.60 13.92
C ARG A 60 3.69 -6.17 14.51
N MET A 61 2.56 -5.89 13.88
CA MET A 61 1.27 -6.48 14.26
C MET A 61 1.28 -7.99 14.09
N TYR A 62 1.83 -8.49 12.99
CA TYR A 62 2.00 -9.93 12.73
C TYR A 62 2.83 -10.61 13.82
N LEU A 63 3.99 -10.07 14.17
CA LEU A 63 4.85 -10.64 15.22
C LEU A 63 4.13 -10.73 16.58
N ARG A 64 3.24 -9.78 16.90
CA ARG A 64 2.47 -9.76 18.16
C ARG A 64 1.24 -10.68 18.13
N LEU A 65 0.56 -10.79 16.99
CA LEU A 65 -0.73 -11.47 16.87
C LEU A 65 -0.63 -12.93 16.41
N ARG A 66 0.43 -13.32 15.71
CA ARG A 66 0.52 -14.64 15.04
C ARG A 66 0.32 -15.85 15.95
N GLY A 67 0.66 -15.74 17.24
CA GLY A 67 0.51 -16.81 18.24
C GLY A 67 -0.65 -16.63 19.21
N ARG A 68 -1.46 -15.57 19.06
CA ARG A 68 -2.54 -15.22 20.01
C ARG A 68 -3.92 -15.14 19.38
N CYS A 69 -4.00 -14.92 18.08
CA CYS A 69 -5.26 -14.68 17.38
C CYS A 69 -5.45 -15.64 16.20
N PRO A 70 -6.69 -16.11 15.95
CA PRO A 70 -7.00 -16.93 14.79
C PRO A 70 -6.78 -16.15 13.49
N LEU A 71 -6.59 -16.87 12.38
CA LEU A 71 -6.25 -16.30 11.08
C LEU A 71 -7.27 -15.26 10.60
N LEU A 72 -8.57 -15.55 10.70
CA LEU A 72 -9.63 -14.65 10.25
C LEU A 72 -9.62 -13.30 10.99
N LEU A 73 -9.42 -13.33 12.32
CA LEU A 73 -9.33 -12.10 13.10
C LEU A 73 -8.11 -11.28 12.70
N ARG A 74 -6.98 -11.92 12.41
CA ARG A 74 -5.78 -11.25 11.91
C ARG A 74 -6.01 -10.61 10.55
N CYS A 75 -6.66 -11.32 9.62
CA CYS A 75 -7.06 -10.77 8.31
C CYS A 75 -7.93 -9.53 8.49
N LEU A 76 -8.97 -9.59 9.32
CA LEU A 76 -9.83 -8.44 9.61
C LEU A 76 -9.03 -7.25 10.16
N ILE A 77 -8.16 -7.49 11.13
CA ILE A 77 -7.30 -6.45 11.72
C ILE A 77 -6.40 -5.80 10.66
N TYR A 78 -5.75 -6.60 9.80
CA TYR A 78 -4.88 -6.07 8.75
C TYR A 78 -5.66 -5.26 7.72
N THR A 79 -6.85 -5.74 7.31
CA THR A 79 -7.72 -5.01 6.38
C THR A 79 -8.17 -3.67 6.96
N LEU A 80 -8.65 -3.65 8.22
CA LEU A 80 -9.05 -2.42 8.89
C LEU A 80 -7.88 -1.43 9.01
N TRP A 81 -6.69 -1.92 9.33
CA TRP A 81 -5.47 -1.11 9.37
C TRP A 81 -5.15 -0.51 8.00
N THR A 82 -5.15 -1.31 6.94
CA THR A 82 -4.86 -0.83 5.58
C THR A 82 -5.82 0.28 5.17
N TYR A 83 -7.12 0.09 5.34
CA TYR A 83 -8.10 1.14 5.04
C TYR A 83 -7.87 2.41 5.86
N LEU A 84 -7.71 2.28 7.19
CA LEU A 84 -7.44 3.43 8.04
C LEU A 84 -6.19 4.19 7.57
N TRP A 85 -5.12 3.48 7.24
CA TRP A 85 -3.86 4.06 6.79
C TRP A 85 -4.00 4.78 5.44
N GLU A 86 -4.64 4.15 4.45
CA GLU A 86 -4.87 4.74 3.13
C GLU A 86 -5.77 5.97 3.22
N PHE A 87 -6.88 5.91 3.96
CA PHE A 87 -7.75 7.07 4.13
C PHE A 87 -7.06 8.21 4.88
N THR A 88 -6.35 7.92 5.97
CA THR A 88 -5.66 8.98 6.73
C THR A 88 -4.55 9.63 5.92
N THR A 89 -3.72 8.84 5.22
CA THR A 89 -2.65 9.38 4.36
C THR A 89 -3.22 10.15 3.16
N GLY A 90 -4.29 9.66 2.54
CA GLY A 90 -5.01 10.36 1.48
C GLY A 90 -5.57 11.72 1.95
N LEU A 91 -6.21 11.76 3.13
CA LEU A 91 -6.73 13.00 3.71
C LEU A 91 -5.63 14.02 4.01
N ILE A 92 -4.48 13.57 4.54
CA ILE A 92 -3.33 14.44 4.79
C ILE A 92 -2.79 15.00 3.48
N LEU A 93 -2.55 14.14 2.48
CA LEU A 93 -2.00 14.55 1.19
C LEU A 93 -2.95 15.46 0.40
N ARG A 94 -4.27 15.29 0.58
CA ARG A 94 -5.28 16.16 -0.03
C ARG A 94 -5.16 17.61 0.41
N GLN A 95 -4.72 17.88 1.65
CA GLN A 95 -4.48 19.25 2.13
C GLN A 95 -3.37 19.97 1.35
N PHE A 96 -2.48 19.21 0.70
CA PHE A 96 -1.38 19.73 -0.11
C PHE A 96 -1.61 19.55 -1.62
N ASN A 97 -2.83 19.19 -2.03
CA ASN A 97 -3.16 18.84 -3.43
C ASN A 97 -2.25 17.73 -4.00
N ALA A 98 -1.85 16.78 -3.14
CA ALA A 98 -0.89 15.71 -3.45
C ALA A 98 -1.47 14.30 -3.26
N CYS A 99 -2.78 14.19 -3.04
CA CYS A 99 -3.45 12.90 -2.83
C CYS A 99 -3.36 12.04 -4.10
N PRO A 100 -2.76 10.83 -4.05
CA PRO A 100 -2.66 9.96 -5.22
C PRO A 100 -4.01 9.37 -5.65
N TRP A 101 -4.97 9.34 -4.73
CA TRP A 101 -6.23 8.60 -4.83
C TRP A 101 -7.44 9.53 -4.86
N ASP A 102 -7.32 10.66 -5.55
CA ASP A 102 -8.41 11.62 -5.66
C ASP A 102 -9.39 11.21 -6.77
N TYR A 103 -10.44 10.49 -6.39
CA TYR A 103 -11.52 10.07 -7.30
C TYR A 103 -12.66 11.11 -7.41
N SER A 104 -12.48 12.34 -6.94
CA SER A 104 -13.53 13.37 -7.00
C SER A 104 -14.01 13.71 -8.42
N GLN A 105 -13.24 13.33 -9.44
CA GLN A 105 -13.58 13.54 -10.85
C GLN A 105 -14.34 12.36 -11.49
N PHE A 106 -14.50 11.24 -10.78
CA PHE A 106 -15.33 10.13 -11.23
C PHE A 106 -16.79 10.40 -10.85
N ASP A 107 -17.55 10.95 -11.80
CA ASP A 107 -19.00 10.99 -11.73
C ASP A 107 -19.58 9.63 -12.18
N PHE A 108 -20.52 9.08 -11.40
CA PHE A 108 -21.22 7.82 -11.68
C PHE A 108 -22.35 7.97 -12.69
#